data_AF-A0A6B2Z8Q6-F1
#
_entry.id   AF-A0A6B2Z8Q6-F1
#
_cell.length_a   1.000
_cell.length_b   1.000
_cell.length_c   1.000
_cell.angle_alpha   90.00
_cell.angle_beta   90.00
_cell.angle_gamma   90.00
#
_symmetry.space_group_name_H-M   'P 1'
#
loop_
_entity.id
_entity.type
_entity.pdbx_description
1 polymer ?
#
loop_
_entity_poly.entity_id
_entity_poly.type
_entity_poly.pdbx_seq_one_letter_code
_entity_poly.pdbx_strand_id
1 'polypeptide(L)'
;MGPDTLKLRCQTIINGELAHILLAVDRMLWETNEHAREHAQRTARQELHHYAVKRTGRDLPVASFDALPVWVEYPDRCEVECVGGPHDGRRMTWNSAEPPFAIDLPVDEGIGSLLAAAQGEPASVVRKATYEPLMGDGGFFSRTQDGAWRYAFQAS
;
A
#
# COMPACT_ATOMS: atom_id res chain seq x y z
N MET A 1 -0.82 -9.70 -20.70
CA MET A 1 -0.68 -10.74 -19.66
C MET A 1 0.37 -10.25 -18.68
N GLY A 2 0.04 -10.18 -17.39
CA GLY A 2 1.03 -9.84 -16.36
C GLY A 2 1.96 -11.03 -16.10
N PRO A 3 3.00 -10.86 -15.29
CA PRO A 3 3.89 -11.96 -14.93
C PRO A 3 3.11 -13.08 -14.22
N ASP A 4 3.45 -14.33 -14.55
CA ASP A 4 2.89 -15.53 -13.90
C ASP A 4 3.38 -15.69 -12.45
N THR A 5 4.38 -14.90 -12.05
CA THR A 5 4.93 -14.87 -10.70
C THR A 5 4.65 -13.51 -10.03
N LEU A 6 4.13 -13.55 -8.80
CA LEU A 6 4.03 -12.40 -7.90
C LEU A 6 5.19 -12.41 -6.89
N LYS A 7 5.53 -11.25 -6.35
CA LYS A 7 6.46 -11.13 -5.22
C LYS A 7 5.67 -10.74 -3.97
N LEU A 8 5.83 -11.50 -2.90
CA LEU A 8 5.29 -11.17 -1.59
C LEU A 8 6.38 -10.53 -0.75
N ARG A 9 6.13 -9.32 -0.28
CA ARG A 9 7.02 -8.59 0.61
C ARG A 9 6.55 -8.74 2.05
N CYS A 10 7.46 -9.15 2.92
CA CYS A 10 7.31 -9.07 4.37
C CYS A 10 8.51 -8.32 4.93
N GLN A 11 8.31 -7.39 5.85
CA GLN A 11 9.38 -6.56 6.38
C GLN A 11 9.23 -6.22 7.85
N THR A 12 10.34 -5.90 8.50
CA THR A 12 10.42 -5.42 9.88
C THR A 12 11.67 -4.58 10.09
N ILE A 13 11.81 -3.93 11.25
CA ILE A 13 13.01 -3.19 11.64
C ILE A 13 13.85 -4.08 12.55
N ILE A 14 15.13 -4.23 12.21
CA ILE A 14 16.11 -5.01 12.96
C ILE A 14 17.30 -4.11 13.28
N ASN A 15 17.58 -3.89 14.56
CA ASN A 15 18.67 -3.01 15.00
C ASN A 15 18.65 -1.60 14.38
N GLY A 16 17.45 -1.06 14.09
CA GLY A 16 17.29 0.25 13.47
C GLY A 16 17.38 0.24 11.94
N GLU A 17 17.58 -0.90 11.30
CA GLU A 17 17.63 -1.03 9.85
C GLU A 17 16.43 -1.80 9.30
N LEU A 18 15.97 -1.41 8.11
CA LEU A 18 14.89 -2.11 7.41
C LEU A 18 15.39 -3.47 6.91
N ALA A 19 14.75 -4.54 7.38
CA ALA A 19 14.92 -5.89 6.88
C ALA A 19 13.65 -6.33 6.15
N HIS A 20 13.80 -6.92 4.97
CA HIS A 20 12.68 -7.45 4.21
C HIS A 20 13.07 -8.74 3.46
N ILE A 21 12.06 -9.53 3.13
CA ILE A 21 12.17 -10.67 2.22
C ILE A 21 11.17 -10.50 1.08
N LEU A 22 11.52 -11.03 -0.09
CA LEU A 22 10.66 -11.11 -1.27
C LEU A 22 10.46 -12.58 -1.63
N LEU A 23 9.29 -13.12 -1.33
CA LEU A 23 8.92 -14.49 -1.67
C LEU A 23 8.22 -14.52 -3.03
N ALA A 24 8.79 -15.23 -3.99
CA ALA A 24 8.16 -15.46 -5.29
C ALA A 24 7.04 -16.50 -5.16
N VAL A 25 5.86 -16.20 -5.68
CA VAL A 25 4.71 -17.11 -5.69
C VAL A 25 4.03 -17.14 -7.05
N ASP A 26 3.43 -18.28 -7.40
CA ASP A 26 2.61 -18.38 -8.59
C ASP A 26 1.35 -17.52 -8.46
N ARG A 27 1.09 -16.71 -9.48
CA ARG A 27 -0.02 -15.76 -9.51
C ARG A 27 -1.38 -16.46 -9.51
N MET A 28 -1.53 -17.52 -10.30
CA MET A 28 -2.79 -18.25 -10.41
C MET A 28 -3.14 -18.88 -9.07
N LEU A 29 -2.17 -19.50 -8.40
CA LEU A 29 -2.37 -20.08 -7.07
C LEU A 29 -2.71 -18.99 -6.03
N TRP A 30 -2.04 -17.83 -6.09
CA TRP A 30 -2.36 -16.73 -5.20
C TRP A 30 -3.78 -16.21 -5.39
N GLU A 31 -4.23 -16.00 -6.62
CA GLU A 31 -5.54 -15.42 -6.90
C GLU A 31 -6.69 -16.42 -6.66
N THR A 32 -6.46 -17.72 -6.82
CA THR A 32 -7.55 -18.73 -6.83
C THR A 32 -7.60 -19.64 -5.60
N ASN A 33 -6.55 -19.69 -4.78
CA ASN A 33 -6.45 -20.65 -3.68
C ASN A 33 -6.12 -19.96 -2.35
N GLU A 34 -7.11 -19.88 -1.45
CA GLU A 34 -6.98 -19.28 -0.13
C GLU A 34 -5.94 -19.99 0.74
N HIS A 35 -5.92 -21.32 0.78
CA HIS A 35 -4.92 -22.06 1.55
C HIS A 35 -3.50 -21.85 1.02
N ALA A 36 -3.33 -21.73 -0.29
CA ALA A 36 -2.03 -21.40 -0.89
C ALA A 36 -1.58 -19.99 -0.49
N ARG A 37 -2.50 -19.01 -0.43
CA ARG A 37 -2.21 -17.66 0.07
C ARG A 37 -1.78 -17.68 1.53
N GLU A 38 -2.54 -18.33 2.40
CA GLU A 38 -2.24 -18.42 3.83
C GLU A 38 -0.88 -19.09 4.07
N HIS A 39 -0.61 -20.19 3.35
CA HIS A 39 0.67 -20.88 3.42
C HIS A 39 1.81 -19.98 2.96
N ALA A 40 1.68 -19.30 1.81
CA ALA A 40 2.70 -18.39 1.31
C ALA A 40 2.96 -17.20 2.25
N GLN A 41 1.92 -16.62 2.85
CA GLN A 41 2.09 -15.56 3.86
C GLN A 41 2.82 -16.06 5.10
N ARG A 42 2.52 -17.27 5.57
CA ARG A 42 3.22 -17.90 6.69
C ARG A 42 4.69 -18.15 6.36
N THR A 43 4.98 -18.69 5.17
CA THR A 43 6.34 -18.89 4.69
C THR A 43 7.11 -17.57 4.61
N ALA A 44 6.50 -16.50 4.10
CA ALA A 44 7.11 -15.18 4.05
C ALA A 44 7.55 -14.67 5.44
N ARG A 45 6.69 -14.83 6.47
CA ARG A 45 7.00 -14.46 7.86
C ARG A 45 8.11 -15.33 8.46
N GLN A 46 8.08 -16.64 8.21
CA GLN A 46 9.09 -17.58 8.68
C GLN A 46 10.46 -17.29 8.08
N GLU A 47 10.53 -17.01 6.77
CA GLU A 47 11.78 -16.62 6.11
C GLU A 47 12.32 -15.31 6.66
N LEU A 48 11.45 -14.33 6.94
CA LEU A 48 11.86 -13.08 7.58
C LEU A 48 12.40 -13.31 9.00
N HIS A 49 11.78 -14.20 9.77
CA HIS A 49 12.24 -14.59 11.11
C HIS A 49 13.62 -15.27 11.05
N HIS A 50 13.80 -16.26 10.18
CA HIS A 50 15.09 -16.93 9.97
C HIS A 50 16.18 -15.93 9.55
N TYR A 51 15.85 -15.02 8.64
CA TYR A 51 16.75 -13.94 8.24
C TYR A 51 17.12 -13.04 9.44
N ALA A 52 16.14 -12.68 10.27
CA ALA A 52 16.34 -11.83 11.42
C ALA A 52 17.23 -12.47 12.50
N VAL A 53 16.99 -13.75 12.82
CA VAL A 53 17.82 -14.54 13.75
C VAL A 53 19.25 -14.65 13.22
N LYS A 54 19.42 -14.97 11.93
CA LYS A 54 20.74 -15.05 11.30
C LYS A 54 21.48 -13.71 11.31
N ARG A 55 20.78 -12.60 11.05
CA ARG A 55 21.37 -11.24 11.01
C ARG A 55 21.76 -10.74 12.39
N THR A 56 20.92 -10.98 13.40
CA THR A 56 21.16 -10.49 14.77
C THR A 56 22.06 -11.41 15.59
N GLY A 57 22.15 -12.69 15.22
CA GLY A 57 22.78 -13.73 16.03
C GLY A 57 22.04 -14.00 17.34
N ARG A 58 20.78 -13.55 17.45
CA ARG A 58 19.94 -13.70 18.65
C ARG A 58 18.73 -14.55 18.32
N ASP A 59 18.26 -15.30 19.31
CA ASP A 59 16.95 -15.91 19.22
C ASP A 59 15.88 -14.83 19.37
N LEU A 60 14.98 -14.73 18.40
CA LEU A 60 13.91 -13.75 18.34
C LEU A 60 12.57 -14.49 18.45
N PRO A 61 11.60 -14.01 19.25
CA PRO A 61 10.32 -14.69 19.37
C PRO A 61 9.58 -14.76 18.04
N VAL A 62 9.19 -15.96 17.61
CA VAL A 62 8.39 -16.17 16.39
C VAL A 62 7.08 -15.38 16.41
N ALA A 63 6.47 -15.27 17.60
CA ALA A 63 5.23 -14.51 17.82
C ALA A 63 5.33 -13.03 17.39
N SER A 64 6.54 -12.44 17.42
CA SER A 64 6.76 -11.06 16.94
C SER A 64 6.66 -10.93 15.41
N PHE A 65 6.69 -12.05 14.67
CA PHE A 65 6.63 -12.11 13.22
C PHE A 65 5.27 -12.60 12.71
N ASP A 66 4.50 -13.33 13.52
CA ASP A 66 3.21 -13.92 13.13
C ASP A 66 2.17 -12.87 12.71
N ALA A 67 2.18 -11.71 13.37
CA ALA A 67 1.29 -10.59 13.08
C ALA A 67 1.81 -9.65 11.98
N LEU A 68 3.01 -9.89 11.43
CA LEU A 68 3.56 -9.00 10.44
C LEU A 68 2.74 -9.04 9.15
N PRO A 69 2.44 -7.88 8.56
CA PRO A 69 1.74 -7.83 7.29
C PRO A 69 2.61 -8.40 6.17
N VAL A 70 1.94 -9.00 5.19
CA VAL A 70 2.54 -9.51 3.95
C VAL A 70 1.76 -8.89 2.80
N TRP A 71 2.48 -8.26 1.87
CA TRP A 71 1.86 -7.55 0.76
C TRP A 71 2.33 -8.09 -0.58
N VAL A 72 1.47 -8.02 -1.58
CA VAL A 72 1.89 -8.22 -2.97
C VAL A 72 2.69 -6.99 -3.40
N GLU A 73 3.81 -7.23 -4.07
CA GLU A 73 4.65 -6.20 -4.67
C GLU A 73 4.72 -6.40 -6.18
N TYR A 74 4.33 -5.37 -6.91
CA TYR A 74 4.44 -5.31 -8.36
C TYR A 74 5.63 -4.39 -8.70
N PRO A 75 6.64 -4.88 -9.45
CA PRO A 75 7.85 -4.11 -9.72
C PRO A 75 7.62 -2.97 -10.73
N ASP A 76 6.57 -3.06 -11.53
CA ASP A 76 6.26 -2.16 -12.65
C ASP A 76 5.08 -1.23 -12.37
N ARG A 77 4.33 -1.47 -11.30
CA ARG A 77 3.15 -0.69 -10.96
C ARG A 77 2.85 -0.73 -9.47
N CYS A 78 2.06 0.23 -9.00
CA CYS A 78 1.45 0.15 -7.68
C CYS A 78 0.04 0.72 -7.75
N GLU A 79 -0.79 0.30 -6.80
CA GLU A 79 -2.12 0.85 -6.62
C GLU A 79 -2.16 1.67 -5.35
N VAL A 80 -2.96 2.74 -5.36
CA VAL A 80 -3.23 3.59 -4.20
C VAL A 80 -4.73 3.61 -3.96
N GLU A 81 -5.12 3.42 -2.70
CA GLU A 81 -6.47 3.59 -2.18
C GLU A 81 -6.52 4.89 -1.36
N CYS A 82 -7.39 5.81 -1.74
CA CYS A 82 -7.66 7.03 -0.99
C CYS A 82 -8.55 6.72 0.21
N VAL A 83 -8.19 7.24 1.39
CA VAL A 83 -8.89 7.04 2.66
C VAL A 83 -9.33 8.40 3.22
N GLY A 84 -10.63 8.56 3.40
CA GLY A 84 -11.28 9.80 3.81
C GLY A 84 -11.36 10.86 2.71
N GLY A 85 -12.02 11.97 3.02
CA GLY A 85 -12.12 13.13 2.13
C GLY A 85 -12.99 12.89 0.87
N PRO A 86 -12.87 13.77 -0.13
CA PRO A 86 -13.75 13.77 -1.32
C PRO A 86 -13.59 12.57 -2.26
N HIS A 87 -12.47 11.84 -2.17
CA HIS A 87 -12.16 10.68 -3.01
C HIS A 87 -12.05 9.39 -2.19
N ASP A 88 -12.70 9.32 -1.03
CA ASP A 88 -12.67 8.12 -0.18
C ASP A 88 -13.05 6.84 -0.95
N GLY A 89 -12.27 5.79 -0.75
CA GLY A 89 -12.41 4.49 -1.44
C GLY A 89 -11.95 4.49 -2.91
N ARG A 90 -11.56 5.63 -3.49
CA ARG A 90 -11.07 5.69 -4.87
C ARG A 90 -9.72 4.97 -4.99
N ARG A 91 -9.62 4.11 -6.01
CA ARG A 91 -8.37 3.44 -6.38
C ARG A 91 -7.78 3.98 -7.66
N MET A 92 -6.45 4.04 -7.70
CA MET A 92 -5.68 4.60 -8.81
C MET A 92 -4.39 3.80 -8.98
N THR A 93 -3.95 3.63 -10.23
CA THR A 93 -2.74 2.86 -10.57
C THR A 93 -1.64 3.80 -11.04
N TRP A 94 -0.43 3.59 -10.54
CA TRP A 94 0.80 4.24 -11.00
C TRP A 94 1.68 3.24 -11.73
N ASN A 95 2.37 3.71 -12.77
CA ASN A 95 3.35 2.93 -13.53
C ASN A 95 4.74 2.98 -12.87
N SER A 96 4.78 2.86 -11.54
CA SER A 96 5.99 2.83 -10.72
C SER A 96 5.80 1.85 -9.56
N ALA A 97 6.88 1.24 -9.08
CA ALA A 97 6.84 0.32 -7.93
C ALA A 97 6.39 1.01 -6.63
N GLU A 98 6.72 2.30 -6.49
CA GLU A 98 6.36 3.12 -5.34
C GLU A 98 5.55 4.33 -5.78
N PRO A 99 4.46 4.67 -5.07
CA PRO A 99 3.65 5.86 -5.35
C PRO A 99 4.35 7.15 -4.87
N PRO A 100 3.95 8.33 -5.37
CA PRO A 100 4.52 9.61 -4.96
C PRO A 100 4.21 9.95 -3.50
N PHE A 101 5.08 10.70 -2.83
CA PHE A 101 4.92 11.06 -1.40
C PHE A 101 3.66 11.85 -1.07
N ALA A 102 3.06 12.53 -2.04
CA ALA A 102 1.77 13.19 -1.90
C ALA A 102 1.04 13.14 -3.24
N ILE A 103 -0.29 13.06 -3.19
CA ILE A 103 -1.17 13.05 -4.35
C ILE A 103 -2.19 14.17 -4.18
N ASP A 104 -2.18 15.12 -5.11
CA ASP A 104 -3.23 16.13 -5.21
C ASP A 104 -4.29 15.70 -6.21
N LEU A 105 -5.51 15.48 -5.73
CA LEU A 105 -6.65 15.16 -6.58
C LEU A 105 -7.58 16.35 -6.71
N PRO A 106 -8.07 16.67 -7.92
CA PRO A 106 -9.09 17.70 -8.10
C PRO A 106 -10.39 17.25 -7.42
N VAL A 107 -11.00 18.13 -6.64
CA VAL A 107 -12.34 17.95 -6.06
C VAL A 107 -13.35 18.49 -7.06
N ASP A 108 -14.25 17.63 -7.51
CA ASP A 108 -15.35 18.08 -8.35
C ASP A 108 -16.38 18.80 -7.48
N GLU A 109 -16.54 20.11 -7.70
CA GLU A 109 -17.52 20.92 -6.97
C GLU A 109 -18.94 20.76 -7.54
N GLY A 110 -19.10 19.95 -8.58
CA GLY A 110 -20.37 19.65 -9.21
C GLY A 110 -20.94 20.81 -10.03
N ILE A 111 -22.18 20.63 -10.49
CA ILE A 111 -22.88 21.57 -11.38
C ILE A 111 -23.07 22.96 -10.72
N GLY A 112 -23.07 23.05 -9.40
CA GLY A 112 -23.19 24.30 -8.66
C GLY A 112 -22.10 25.33 -9.00
N SER A 113 -20.84 24.90 -9.09
CA SER A 113 -19.73 25.80 -9.45
C SER A 113 -19.75 26.20 -10.93
N LEU A 114 -20.30 25.35 -11.80
CA LEU A 114 -20.54 25.71 -13.21
C LEU A 114 -21.66 26.75 -13.34
N LEU A 115 -22.73 26.63 -12.53
CA LEU A 115 -23.83 27.58 -12.48
C LEU A 115 -23.41 28.94 -11.92
N ALA A 116 -22.57 28.95 -10.88
CA ALA A 116 -21.98 30.18 -10.32
C ALA A 116 -21.10 30.91 -11.36
N ALA A 117 -20.25 30.16 -12.06
CA ALA A 117 -19.43 30.70 -13.16
C ALA A 117 -20.29 31.28 -14.31
N ALA A 118 -21.41 30.62 -14.64
CA ALA A 118 -22.37 31.12 -15.63
C ALA A 118 -23.09 32.41 -15.22
N GLN A 119 -23.13 32.72 -13.92
CA GLN A 119 -23.71 33.94 -13.35
C GLN A 119 -22.69 35.09 -13.19
N GLY A 120 -21.45 34.89 -13.66
CA GLY A 120 -20.41 35.92 -13.65
C GLY A 120 -19.54 35.91 -12.38
N GLU A 121 -19.70 34.91 -11.50
CA GLU A 121 -18.71 34.67 -10.45
C GLU A 121 -17.41 34.11 -11.07
N PRO A 122 -16.23 34.48 -10.56
CA PRO A 122 -14.98 33.90 -11.04
C PRO A 122 -15.05 32.38 -10.87
N ALA A 123 -14.71 31.64 -11.93
CA ALA A 123 -14.70 30.18 -11.92
C ALA A 123 -13.96 29.69 -10.67
N SER A 124 -14.66 28.92 -9.84
CA SER A 124 -14.12 28.46 -8.57
C SER A 124 -12.77 27.78 -8.79
N VAL A 125 -11.79 28.17 -7.97
CA VAL A 125 -10.45 27.60 -7.95
C VAL A 125 -10.62 26.09 -7.84
N VAL A 126 -10.03 25.30 -8.76
CA VAL A 126 -10.05 23.84 -8.65
C VAL A 126 -9.53 23.47 -7.27
N ARG A 127 -10.44 23.16 -6.35
CA ARG A 127 -10.08 22.73 -5.01
C ARG A 127 -9.36 21.41 -5.16
N LYS A 128 -8.19 21.31 -4.53
CA LYS A 128 -7.42 20.08 -4.50
C LYS A 128 -7.60 19.44 -3.14
N ALA A 129 -7.77 18.13 -3.14
CA ALA A 129 -7.65 17.31 -1.95
C ALA A 129 -6.27 16.65 -1.98
N THR A 130 -5.45 16.99 -0.99
CA THR A 130 -4.13 16.38 -0.82
C THR A 130 -4.25 15.09 -0.03
N TYR A 131 -3.60 14.05 -0.51
CA TYR A 131 -3.53 12.74 0.12
C TYR A 131 -2.07 12.38 0.36
N GLU A 132 -1.77 11.92 1.57
CA GLU A 132 -0.43 11.50 1.99
C GLU A 132 -0.43 10.04 2.45
N PRO A 133 0.68 9.30 2.33
CA PRO A 133 0.78 7.92 2.76
C PRO A 133 0.33 7.75 4.22
N LEU A 134 -0.66 6.89 4.44
CA LEU A 134 -1.10 6.55 5.78
C LEU A 134 -0.04 5.68 6.45
N MET A 135 0.46 6.08 7.61
CA MET A 135 1.35 5.25 8.40
C MET A 135 0.53 4.27 9.24
N GLY A 136 0.84 2.97 9.13
CA GLY A 136 0.28 1.93 9.98
C GLY A 136 1.06 1.76 11.28
N ASP A 137 0.50 0.96 12.18
CA ASP A 137 1.15 0.59 13.44
C ASP A 137 2.52 -0.05 13.16
N GLY A 138 3.57 0.46 13.80
CA GLY A 138 4.95 0.02 13.58
C GLY A 138 5.78 0.87 12.62
N GLY A 139 5.25 2.02 12.16
CA GLY A 139 6.04 2.99 11.38
C GLY A 139 6.25 2.60 9.92
N PHE A 140 5.40 1.73 9.38
CA PHE A 140 5.40 1.36 7.97
C PHE A 140 4.20 1.95 7.26
N PHE A 141 4.32 2.21 5.96
CA PHE A 141 3.20 2.64 5.14
C PHE A 141 2.11 1.56 5.12
N SER A 142 0.89 1.98 5.42
CA SER A 142 -0.30 1.17 5.46
C SER A 142 -0.67 0.72 4.04
N ARG A 143 -1.03 -0.55 3.92
CA ARG A 143 -1.47 -1.15 2.65
C ARG A 143 -2.70 -2.01 2.88
N THR A 144 -3.51 -2.17 1.84
CA THR A 144 -4.61 -3.13 1.78
C THR A 144 -4.07 -4.56 1.65
N GLN A 145 -4.92 -5.57 1.82
CA GLN A 145 -4.53 -6.99 1.72
C GLN A 145 -4.00 -7.37 0.33
N ASP A 146 -4.54 -6.75 -0.72
CA ASP A 146 -4.10 -6.91 -2.10
C ASP A 146 -2.86 -6.07 -2.46
N GLY A 147 -2.32 -5.31 -1.49
CA GLY A 147 -1.05 -4.60 -1.62
C GLY A 147 -1.15 -3.15 -2.11
N ALA A 148 -2.36 -2.60 -2.25
CA ALA A 148 -2.55 -1.20 -2.57
C ALA A 148 -2.14 -0.32 -1.38
N TRP A 149 -1.42 0.77 -1.66
CA TRP A 149 -0.99 1.73 -0.66
C TRP A 149 -2.17 2.57 -0.19
N ARG A 150 -2.30 2.76 1.11
CA ARG A 150 -3.36 3.61 1.66
C ARG A 150 -2.85 5.03 1.84
N TYR A 151 -3.58 5.98 1.29
CA TYR A 151 -3.25 7.40 1.39
C TYR A 151 -4.41 8.14 2.07
N ALA A 152 -4.13 8.83 3.17
CA ALA A 152 -5.12 9.53 3.96
C ALA A 152 -5.25 11.00 3.51
N PHE A 153 -6.50 11.44 3.42
CA PHE A 153 -6.83 12.84 3.15
C PHE A 153 -6.24 13.76 4.22
N GLN A 154 -5.51 14.77 3.78
CA GLN A 154 -5.00 15.84 4.63
C GLN A 154 -5.98 17.01 4.56
N ALA A 155 -6.79 17.17 5.61
CA ALA A 155 -7.62 18.35 5.77
C ALA A 155 -6.69 19.56 5.98
N SER A 156 -6.66 20.44 4.98
CA SER A 156 -5.91 21.70 5.00
C SER A 156 -6.82 22.89 5.25
#